data_AF-A0A6P1P295-F1
#
_entry.id   AF-A0A6P1P295-F1
#
_cell.length_a   1.000
_cell.length_b   1.000
_cell.length_c   1.000
_cell.angle_alpha   90.00
_cell.angle_beta   90.00
_cell.angle_gamma   90.00
#
_symmetry.space_group_name_H-M   'P 1'
#
loop_
_entity.id
_entity.type
_entity.pdbx_description
1 polymer ?
#
loop_
_entity_poly.entity_id
_entity_poly.type
_entity_poly.pdbx_seq_one_letter_code
_entity_poly.pdbx_strand_id
1 'polypeptide(L)'
;MAQASQPEKELTVTLNGKPINFEEKYSIDQLRGKLDFTIKDANLVKVTIYLIRGALPFNIYTINGPDDYKDFQFAEWLKGNKGKAKEGKGFQHAKRGDRVLFEYVWDGGASAVNLHLK
;
A
#
# COMPACT_ATOMS: atom_id res chain seq x y z
N MET A 1 -21.40 15.60 24.33
CA MET A 1 -20.19 14.77 24.22
C MET A 1 -19.50 15.17 22.93
N ALA A 2 -18.37 15.87 23.01
CA ALA A 2 -17.61 16.23 21.81
C ALA A 2 -16.87 14.99 21.34
N GLN A 3 -17.25 14.48 20.16
CA GLN A 3 -16.49 13.48 19.44
C GLN A 3 -15.15 14.14 19.10
N ALA A 4 -14.07 13.71 19.77
CA ALA A 4 -12.74 14.15 19.42
C ALA A 4 -12.53 13.75 17.95
N SER A 5 -12.58 14.73 17.06
CA SER A 5 -12.19 14.60 15.67
C SER A 5 -10.72 14.20 15.69
N GLN A 6 -10.46 12.89 15.67
CA GLN A 6 -9.18 12.40 15.22
C GLN A 6 -8.94 13.08 13.87
N PRO A 7 -7.77 13.68 13.62
CA PRO A 7 -7.49 14.13 12.28
C PRO A 7 -7.65 12.90 11.39
N GLU A 8 -8.60 12.94 10.45
CA GLU A 8 -8.71 11.99 9.36
C GLU A 8 -7.42 12.12 8.55
N LYS A 9 -6.36 11.47 9.04
CA LYS A 9 -5.06 11.44 8.39
C LYS A 9 -5.16 10.43 7.27
N GLU A 10 -5.77 10.88 6.18
CA GLU A 10 -6.04 10.04 5.01
C GLU A 10 -4.75 9.79 4.23
N LEU A 11 -4.32 8.52 4.21
CA LEU A 11 -3.46 8.02 3.15
C LEU A 11 -4.25 8.13 1.83
N THR A 12 -3.88 9.09 0.99
CA THR A 12 -4.46 9.18 -0.36
C THR A 12 -3.63 8.32 -1.30
N VAL A 13 -4.23 7.24 -1.80
CA VAL A 13 -3.64 6.42 -2.86
C VAL A 13 -4.36 6.71 -4.14
N THR A 14 -3.61 6.97 -5.20
CA THR A 14 -4.17 7.22 -6.53
C THR A 14 -3.69 6.16 -7.51
N LEU A 15 -4.60 5.68 -8.35
CA LEU A 15 -4.33 4.78 -9.46
C LEU A 15 -4.59 5.53 -10.76
N ASN A 16 -3.55 5.69 -11.57
CA ASN A 16 -3.59 6.48 -12.81
C ASN A 16 -4.17 7.89 -12.58
N GLY A 17 -3.79 8.53 -11.45
CA GLY A 17 -4.26 9.86 -11.07
C GLY A 17 -5.67 9.92 -10.46
N LYS A 18 -6.37 8.80 -10.28
CA LYS A 18 -7.68 8.75 -9.62
C LYS A 18 -7.57 8.17 -8.21
N PRO A 19 -8.18 8.76 -7.17
CA PRO A 19 -8.20 8.18 -5.83
C PRO A 19 -8.75 6.74 -5.83
N ILE A 20 -8.11 5.88 -5.06
CA ILE A 20 -8.54 4.50 -4.84
C ILE A 20 -9.58 4.50 -3.71
N ASN A 21 -10.70 3.82 -3.93
CA ASN A 21 -11.65 3.51 -2.88
C ASN A 21 -11.31 2.13 -2.27
N PHE A 22 -10.80 2.09 -1.05
CA PHE A 22 -10.40 0.85 -0.37
C PHE A 22 -11.55 -0.12 -0.07
N GLU A 23 -12.80 0.34 -0.10
CA GLU A 23 -13.97 -0.53 0.06
C GLU A 23 -14.28 -1.34 -1.21
N GLU A 24 -13.80 -0.87 -2.36
CA GLU A 24 -13.99 -1.52 -3.64
C GLU A 24 -13.00 -2.67 -3.89
N LYS A 25 -13.39 -3.55 -4.83
CA LYS A 25 -12.53 -4.62 -5.32
C LYS A 25 -11.97 -4.27 -6.69
N TYR A 26 -10.65 -4.30 -6.81
CA TYR A 26 -9.92 -3.99 -8.05
C TYR A 26 -9.38 -5.25 -8.67
N SER A 27 -9.44 -5.36 -10.00
CA SER A 27 -8.70 -6.42 -10.67
C SER A 27 -7.21 -6.12 -10.65
N ILE A 28 -6.39 -7.17 -10.66
CA ILE A 28 -4.94 -7.02 -10.76
C ILE A 28 -4.55 -6.22 -12.00
N ASP A 29 -5.27 -6.41 -13.11
CA ASP A 29 -5.03 -5.68 -14.36
C ASP A 29 -5.33 -4.18 -14.25
N GLN A 30 -6.35 -3.78 -13.46
CA GLN A 30 -6.61 -2.37 -13.18
C GLN A 30 -5.45 -1.73 -12.42
N LEU A 31 -4.81 -2.49 -11.53
CA LEU A 31 -3.68 -2.05 -10.71
C LEU A 31 -2.32 -2.11 -11.43
N ARG A 32 -2.29 -2.51 -12.71
CA ARG A 32 -1.08 -2.44 -13.55
C ARG A 32 -0.72 -1.02 -14.01
N GLY A 33 -1.54 -0.04 -13.65
CA GLY A 33 -1.29 1.39 -13.88
C GLY A 33 -0.21 1.98 -12.97
N LYS A 34 0.05 3.28 -13.15
CA LYS A 34 0.91 4.04 -12.24
C LYS A 34 0.12 4.26 -10.95
N LEU A 35 0.59 3.64 -9.87
CA LEU A 35 0.01 3.83 -8.55
C LEU A 35 0.89 4.83 -7.80
N ASP A 36 0.32 5.99 -7.49
CA ASP A 36 0.99 7.09 -6.82
C ASP A 36 0.38 7.26 -5.43
N PHE A 37 1.25 7.43 -4.44
CA PHE A 37 0.85 7.66 -3.06
C PHE A 37 1.12 9.12 -2.72
N THR A 38 0.11 9.81 -2.22
CA THR A 38 0.29 11.13 -1.63
C THR A 38 -0.07 11.01 -0.16
N ILE A 39 0.95 11.15 0.67
CA ILE A 39 0.76 11.24 2.11
C ILE A 39 0.84 12.72 2.46
N LYS A 40 -0.29 13.29 2.86
CA LYS A 40 -0.40 14.72 3.19
C LYS A 40 0.26 15.10 4.53
N ASP A 41 0.95 14.18 5.20
CA ASP A 41 1.47 14.39 6.54
C ASP A 41 2.99 14.55 6.56
N ALA A 42 3.46 15.66 7.14
CA ALA A 42 4.87 15.97 7.33
C ALA A 42 5.55 15.06 8.38
N ASN A 43 4.77 14.30 9.16
CA ASN A 43 5.26 13.44 10.24
C ASN A 43 5.18 11.94 9.92
N LEU A 44 5.03 11.57 8.64
CA LEU A 44 5.07 10.16 8.23
C LEU A 44 6.47 9.58 8.46
N VAL A 45 6.53 8.50 9.22
CA VAL A 45 7.78 7.81 9.55
C VAL A 45 7.99 6.60 8.64
N LYS A 46 6.92 5.87 8.31
CA LYS A 46 7.03 4.61 7.60
C LYS A 46 5.74 4.22 6.91
N VAL A 47 5.83 3.61 5.73
CA VAL A 47 4.74 2.86 5.10
C VAL A 47 5.23 1.46 4.79
N THR A 48 4.49 0.46 5.21
CA THR A 48 4.72 -0.93 4.84
C THR A 48 3.56 -1.43 3.98
N ILE A 49 3.88 -1.97 2.81
CA ILE A 49 2.93 -2.52 1.85
C ILE A 49 3.11 -4.03 1.87
N TYR A 50 2.03 -4.75 2.18
CA TYR A 50 2.02 -6.21 2.25
C TYR A 50 1.11 -6.78 1.17
N LEU A 51 1.57 -7.80 0.46
CA LEU A 51 0.71 -8.64 -0.36
C LEU A 51 0.39 -9.91 0.43
N ILE A 52 -0.90 -10.12 0.69
CA ILE A 52 -1.40 -11.13 1.63
C ILE A 52 -2.25 -12.14 0.88
N ARG A 53 -1.98 -13.43 1.11
CA ARG A 53 -2.81 -14.56 0.64
C ARG A 53 -3.34 -15.32 1.84
N GLY A 54 -4.65 -15.44 1.95
CA GLY A 54 -5.29 -15.96 3.16
C GLY A 54 -4.94 -15.08 4.36
N ALA A 55 -4.15 -15.62 5.29
CA ALA A 55 -3.71 -14.94 6.51
C ALA A 55 -2.23 -14.53 6.52
N LEU A 56 -1.45 -14.87 5.49
CA LEU A 56 0.00 -14.68 5.50
C LEU A 56 0.46 -13.63 4.47
N PRO A 57 1.24 -12.62 4.88
CA PRO A 57 1.95 -11.75 3.95
C PRO A 57 3.10 -12.53 3.29
N PHE A 58 3.27 -12.35 1.98
CA PHE A 58 4.29 -13.06 1.21
C PHE A 58 5.18 -12.16 0.36
N ASN A 59 4.72 -10.95 0.00
CA ASN A 59 5.60 -9.88 -0.48
C ASN A 59 5.46 -8.68 0.45
N ILE A 60 6.57 -8.07 0.84
CA ILE A 60 6.59 -6.91 1.74
C ILE A 60 7.47 -5.83 1.11
N TYR A 61 6.99 -4.59 1.12
CA TYR A 61 7.75 -3.42 0.72
C TYR A 61 7.67 -2.37 1.82
N THR A 62 8.80 -1.77 2.18
CA THR A 62 8.86 -0.77 3.24
C THR A 62 9.44 0.51 2.70
N ILE A 63 8.75 1.61 2.96
CA ILE A 63 9.10 3.00 2.63
C ILE A 63 9.37 3.69 3.97
N ASN A 64 10.57 4.22 4.20
CA ASN A 64 10.92 4.91 5.45
C ASN A 64 10.89 6.44 5.32
N GLY A 65 10.45 6.96 4.17
CA GLY A 65 10.29 8.39 3.95
C GLY A 65 9.86 8.74 2.53
N PRO A 66 9.59 10.03 2.26
CA PRO A 66 9.15 10.51 0.95
C PRO A 66 10.11 10.19 -0.21
N ASP A 67 11.40 10.02 0.06
CA ASP A 67 12.36 9.72 -1.00
C ASP A 67 12.40 8.22 -1.36
N ASP A 68 11.99 7.34 -0.46
CA ASP A 68 11.93 5.89 -0.69
C ASP A 68 10.76 5.47 -1.61
N TYR A 69 9.71 6.30 -1.73
CA TYR A 69 8.53 5.96 -2.55
C TYR A 69 8.72 6.27 -4.04
N LYS A 70 9.59 7.22 -4.41
CA LYS A 70 9.73 7.70 -5.79
C LYS A 70 10.12 6.59 -6.78
N ASP A 71 10.81 5.57 -6.28
CA ASP A 71 11.28 4.42 -7.06
C ASP A 71 10.32 3.22 -7.06
N PHE A 72 9.23 3.25 -6.27
CA PHE A 72 8.38 2.07 -6.09
C PHE A 72 7.46 1.81 -7.28
N GLN A 73 7.70 0.71 -8.00
CA GLN A 73 6.91 0.28 -9.15
C GLN A 73 5.84 -0.76 -8.72
N PHE A 74 4.68 -0.28 -8.24
CA PHE A 74 3.63 -1.15 -7.68
C PHE A 74 3.18 -2.26 -8.64
N ALA A 75 2.98 -1.94 -9.92
CA ALA A 75 2.57 -2.90 -10.94
C ALA A 75 3.60 -4.05 -11.12
N GLU A 76 4.89 -3.74 -11.06
CA GLU A 76 5.96 -4.73 -11.17
C GLU A 76 6.08 -5.56 -9.88
N TRP A 77 5.90 -4.92 -8.72
CA TRP A 77 5.86 -5.60 -7.43
C TRP A 77 4.71 -6.62 -7.35
N LEU A 78 3.52 -6.28 -7.86
CA LEU A 78 2.39 -7.22 -7.98
C LEU A 78 2.68 -8.41 -8.91
N LYS A 79 3.52 -8.23 -9.94
CA LYS A 79 3.95 -9.32 -10.83
C LYS A 79 5.04 -10.20 -10.21
N GLY A 80 5.57 -9.81 -9.04
CA GLY A 80 6.71 -10.50 -8.43
C GLY A 80 8.06 -10.10 -9.03
N ASN A 81 8.14 -8.99 -9.77
CA ASN A 81 9.40 -8.46 -10.27
C ASN A 81 10.10 -7.66 -9.16
N LYS A 82 11.42 -7.88 -9.01
CA LYS A 82 12.28 -7.26 -7.97
C LYS A 82 12.49 -5.76 -8.22
N GLY A 83 11.49 -4.93 -7.93
CA GLY A 83 11.72 -3.51 -7.66
C GLY A 83 12.13 -3.34 -6.20
N LYS A 84 13.45 -3.29 -5.91
CA LYS A 84 14.11 -2.97 -4.61
C LYS A 84 13.39 -3.42 -3.31
N ALA A 85 12.59 -4.47 -3.33
CA ALA A 85 11.82 -4.92 -2.19
C ALA A 85 12.69 -5.82 -1.29
N LYS A 86 12.79 -5.48 0.00
CA LYS A 86 13.58 -6.24 0.96
C LYS A 86 12.93 -7.60 1.25
N GLU A 87 13.76 -8.62 1.07
CA GLU A 87 13.74 -10.00 1.57
C GLU A 87 12.40 -10.62 2.02
N GLY A 88 11.92 -11.53 1.16
CA GLY A 88 11.11 -12.69 1.53
C GLY A 88 11.51 -13.86 0.64
N LYS A 89 11.48 -15.10 1.17
CA LYS A 89 11.81 -16.32 0.41
C LYS A 89 10.81 -16.48 -0.75
N GLY A 90 11.24 -16.16 -1.98
CA GLY A 90 10.47 -16.39 -3.21
C GLY A 90 9.36 -15.37 -3.42
N PHE A 91 9.64 -14.31 -4.18
CA PHE A 91 8.61 -13.39 -4.67
C PHE A 91 7.55 -14.15 -5.45
N GLN A 92 6.28 -13.93 -5.10
CA GLN A 92 5.15 -14.51 -5.82
C GLN A 92 4.34 -13.42 -6.51
N HIS A 93 3.73 -13.75 -7.64
CA HIS A 93 2.75 -12.86 -8.27
C HIS A 93 1.44 -12.83 -7.46
N ALA A 94 0.78 -11.67 -7.49
CA ALA A 94 -0.57 -11.48 -7.00
C ALA A 94 -1.56 -12.34 -7.80
N LYS A 95 -2.58 -12.85 -7.10
CA LYS A 95 -3.69 -13.64 -7.66
C LYS A 95 -5.04 -13.10 -7.17
N ARG A 96 -6.10 -13.47 -7.88
CA ARG A 96 -7.47 -13.22 -7.44
C ARG A 96 -7.68 -13.74 -6.01
N GLY A 97 -8.27 -12.91 -5.16
CA GLY A 97 -8.49 -13.21 -3.74
C GLY A 97 -7.34 -12.81 -2.82
N ASP A 98 -6.19 -12.39 -3.35
CA ASP A 98 -5.13 -11.76 -2.56
C ASP A 98 -5.56 -10.34 -2.12
N ARG A 99 -4.84 -9.77 -1.16
CA ARG A 99 -5.10 -8.43 -0.61
C ARG A 99 -3.82 -7.64 -0.51
N VAL A 100 -3.89 -6.35 -0.76
CA VAL A 100 -2.78 -5.43 -0.50
C VAL A 100 -3.09 -4.63 0.76
N LEU A 101 -2.30 -4.80 1.81
CA LEU A 101 -2.42 -4.02 3.05
C LEU A 101 -1.40 -2.88 3.01
N PHE A 102 -1.87 -1.66 3.25
CA PHE A 102 -1.04 -0.49 3.46
C PHE A 102 -1.06 -0.16 4.93
N GLU A 103 0.04 -0.44 5.63
CA GLU A 103 0.27 0.00 7.00
C GLU A 103 1.09 1.27 6.96
N TYR A 104 0.68 2.31 7.66
CA TYR A 104 1.40 3.57 7.73
C TYR A 104 1.54 4.02 9.18
N VAL A 105 2.73 4.48 9.51
CA VAL A 105 3.16 4.88 10.85
C VAL A 105 3.62 6.33 10.78
N TRP A 106 3.14 7.14 11.71
CA TRP A 106 3.52 8.54 11.89
C TRP A 106 3.88 8.80 13.35
N ASP A 107 4.48 9.95 13.63
CA ASP A 107 4.79 10.30 15.02
C ASP A 107 3.51 10.44 15.86
N GLY A 108 3.32 9.53 16.81
CA GLY A 108 2.12 9.44 17.66
C GLY A 108 1.04 8.46 17.19
N GLY A 109 1.24 7.64 16.15
CA GLY A 109 0.25 6.60 15.80
C GLY A 109 0.58 5.72 14.59
N ALA A 110 -0.28 4.71 14.38
CA ALA A 110 -0.24 3.84 13.21
C ALA A 110 -1.67 3.49 12.77
N SER A 111 -1.85 3.26 11.48
CA SER A 111 -3.12 2.80 10.90
C SER A 111 -2.85 1.93 9.68
N ALA A 112 -3.88 1.20 9.24
CA ALA A 112 -3.77 0.35 8.07
C ALA A 112 -5.06 0.31 7.25
N VAL A 113 -4.91 0.18 5.94
CA VAL A 113 -6.02 0.07 4.99
C VAL A 113 -5.80 -1.09 4.03
N ASN A 114 -6.88 -1.80 3.69
CA ASN A 114 -6.83 -2.97 2.81
C ASN A 114 -7.40 -2.65 1.43
N LEU A 115 -6.71 -3.11 0.40
CA LEU A 115 -7.18 -3.13 -0.98
C LEU A 115 -7.44 -4.57 -1.41
N HIS A 116 -8.68 -4.86 -1.80
CA HIS A 116 -9.11 -6.20 -2.17
C HIS A 116 -8.89 -6.47 -3.67
N LEU A 117 -8.28 -7.61 -4.00
CA LEU A 117 -8.04 -8.02 -5.39
C LEU A 117 -9.09 -9.02 -5.87
N LYS A 118 -9.74 -8.74 -7.02
CA LYS A 118 -10.74 -9.61 -7.66
C LYS A 118 -10.29 -10.20 -8.98
#